data_AF-A0A0Q8CXH5-F1
#
_entry.id   AF-A0A0Q8CXH5-F1
#
_cell.length_a   1.000
_cell.length_b   1.000
_cell.length_c   1.000
_cell.angle_alpha   90.00
_cell.angle_beta   90.00
_cell.angle_gamma   90.00
#
_symmetry.space_group_name_H-M   'P 1'
#
loop_
_entity.id
_entity.type
_entity.pdbx_description
1 polymer ?
#
loop_
_entity_poly.entity_id
_entity_poly.type
_entity_poly.pdbx_seq_one_letter_code
_entity_poly.pdbx_strand_id
1 'polypeptide(L)' 'MRFTVGTRTKGVEDWTYSLEFEEETGEFYLHTERFGLGDDHNEGRVLLRDAKNSRGYSSAVRFLKERLGPSTV' A
#
# COMPACT_ATOMS: atom_id res chain seq x y z
N MET A 1 2.12 9.77 7.98
CA MET A 1 0.75 9.22 8.22
C MET A 1 0.56 7.94 7.41
N ARG A 2 -0.12 6.90 7.92
CA ARG A 2 -0.28 5.61 7.22
C ARG A 2 -1.74 5.13 7.19
N PHE A 3 -2.18 4.65 6.03
CA PHE A 3 -3.56 4.20 5.78
C PHE A 3 -3.59 2.82 5.13
N THR A 4 -4.38 1.90 5.66
CA THR A 4 -4.62 0.61 4.98
C THR A 4 -5.52 0.82 3.77
N VAL A 5 -5.04 0.41 2.59
CA VAL A 5 -5.72 0.59 1.30
C VAL A 5 -6.25 -0.72 0.71
N GLY A 6 -5.83 -1.86 1.28
CA GLY A 6 -6.39 -3.15 0.94
C GLY A 6 -5.71 -4.30 1.66
N THR A 7 -6.37 -5.45 1.62
CA THR A 7 -5.85 -6.71 2.14
C THR A 7 -6.07 -7.82 1.11
N ARG A 8 -5.32 -8.91 1.23
CA ARG A 8 -5.51 -10.12 0.43
C ARG A 8 -5.03 -11.34 1.19
N THR A 9 -5.93 -12.31 1.37
CA THR A 9 -5.57 -13.64 1.86
C THR A 9 -5.35 -14.59 0.69
N LYS A 10 -4.29 -15.39 0.71
CA LYS A 10 -4.03 -16.47 -0.25
C LYS A 10 -3.50 -17.70 0.48
N GLY A 11 -4.35 -18.71 0.65
CA GLY A 11 -4.00 -19.90 1.43
C GLY A 11 -3.83 -19.52 2.89
N VAL A 12 -2.62 -19.71 3.42
CA VAL A 12 -2.23 -19.37 4.80
C VAL A 12 -1.51 -18.02 4.90
N GLU A 13 -1.35 -17.31 3.78
CA GLU A 13 -0.70 -16.01 3.76
C GLU A 13 -1.72 -14.88 3.77
N ASP A 14 -1.55 -13.93 4.69
CA ASP A 14 -2.30 -12.69 4.76
C ASP A 14 -1.43 -11.52 4.36
N TRP A 15 -1.89 -10.77 3.36
CA TRP A 15 -1.22 -9.58 2.85
C TRP A 15 -2.00 -8.32 3.23
N THR A 16 -1.29 -7.33 3.76
CA THR A 16 -1.82 -5.99 4.02
C THR A 16 -1.06 -4.98 3.18
N TYR A 17 -1.79 -4.08 2.52
CA TYR A 17 -1.23 -2.99 1.74
C TYR A 17 -1.62 -1.67 2.40
N SER A 18 -0.64 -0.84 2.69
CA SER A 18 -0.85 0.50 3.21
C SER A 18 -0.22 1.56 2.32
N LEU A 19 -0.86 2.72 2.28
CA LEU A 19 -0.28 3.93 1.73
C LEU A 19 0.25 4.78 2.89
N GLU A 20 1.51 5.17 2.80
CA GLU A 20 2.17 6.02 3.78
C GLU A 20 2.55 7.34 3.12
N PHE A 21 2.24 8.46 3.80
CA PHE A 21 2.71 9.79 3.43
C PHE A 21 3.81 10.21 4.41
N GLU A 22 5.00 10.48 3.87
CA GLU A 22 6.15 10.97 4.62
C GLU A 22 6.19 12.50 4.53
N GLU A 23 5.89 13.18 5.64
CA GLU A 23 5.69 14.63 5.65
C GLU A 23 6.99 15.41 5.39
N GLU A 24 8.13 14.86 5.79
CA GLU A 24 9.45 15.50 5.62
C GLU A 24 9.84 15.63 4.14
N THR A 25 9.50 14.62 3.34
CA THR A 25 9.84 14.55 1.92
C THR A 25 8.67 14.90 1.00
N GLY A 26 7.44 14.87 1.52
CA GLY A 26 6.22 15.01 0.74
C GLY A 26 5.96 13.81 -0.18
N GLU A 27 6.63 12.68 0.05
CA GLU A 27 6.54 11.51 -0.81
C GLU A 27 5.52 10.48 -0.28
N PHE A 28 4.92 9.76 -1.22
CA PHE A 28 4.04 8.63 -0.93
C PHE A 28 4.80 7.32 -1.08
N TYR A 29 4.64 6.43 -0.11
CA TYR A 29 5.19 5.09 -0.13
C TYR A 29 4.07 4.06 -0.13
N LEU A 30 4.26 3.00 -0.90
CA LEU A 30 3.49 1.78 -0.77
C LEU A 30 4.21 0.87 0.21
N HIS A 31 3.49 0.52 1.26
CA HIS A 31 3.95 -0.38 2.28
C HIS A 31 3.19 -1.70 2.18
N THR A 32 3.90 -2.82 2.24
CA THR A 32 3.35 -4.17 2.09
C THR A 32 3.81 -5.04 3.24
N GLU A 33 2.86 -5.66 3.93
CA GLU A 33 3.14 -6.66 4.96
C GLU A 33 2.54 -7.99 4.51
N ARG A 34 3.26 -9.09 4.77
CA ARG A 34 2.84 -10.46 4.54
C ARG A 34 3.08 -11.28 5.79
N PHE A 35 2.02 -11.86 6.32
CA PHE A 35 2.06 -12.82 7.41
C PHE A 35 1.79 -14.22 6.86
N GLY A 36 2.70 -15.16 7.12
CA GLY A 36 2.60 -16.59 6.79
C GLY A 36 2.37 -17.44 8.03
N LEU A 37 2.71 -18.73 7.96
CA LEU A 37 2.59 -19.65 9.09
C LEU A 37 3.74 -19.48 10.09
N GLY A 38 3.40 -19.53 11.39
CA GLY A 38 4.39 -19.36 12.46
C GLY A 38 4.95 -17.95 12.49
N ASP A 39 6.28 -17.83 12.47
CA ASP A 39 6.99 -16.55 12.52
C ASP A 39 7.38 -16.02 11.12
N ASP A 40 6.80 -16.57 10.04
CA ASP A 40 7.07 -16.13 8.66
C ASP A 40 6.41 -14.77 8.38
N HIS A 41 7.10 -13.68 8.71
CA HIS A 41 6.65 -12.31 8.45
C HIS A 41 7.61 -11.60 7.49
N ASN A 42 7.06 -10.92 6.48
CA ASN A 42 7.85 -10.11 5.55
C ASN A 42 7.20 -8.74 5.35
N GLU A 43 8.04 -7.71 5.33
CA GLU A 43 7.67 -6.31 5.22
C GLU A 43 8.46 -5.65 4.08
N GLY A 44 7.80 -4.77 3.33
CA GLY A 44 8.42 -4.03 2.25
C GLY A 44 7.88 -2.61 2.17
N ARG A 45 8.77 -1.67 1.83
CA ARG A 45 8.45 -0.26 1.62
C ARG A 45 9.09 0.20 0.31
N VAL A 46 8.31 0.83 -0.55
CA VAL A 46 8.77 1.33 -1.84
C VAL A 46 8.08 2.65 -2.17
N LEU A 47 8.78 3.57 -2.83
CA LEU A 47 8.19 4.80 -3.35
C LEU A 47 7.02 4.47 -4.27
N LEU A 48 5.88 5.14 -4.08
CA LEU A 48 4.66 4.82 -4.82
C LEU A 48 4.86 4.96 -6.33
N ARG A 49 5.63 5.96 -6.78
CA ARG A 49 5.94 6.18 -8.20
C ARG A 49 6.69 5.02 -8.86
N ASP A 50 7.47 4.28 -8.09
CA ASP A 50 8.27 3.15 -8.54
C ASP A 50 7.56 1.80 -8.33
N ALA A 51 6.45 1.80 -7.58
CA ALA A 51 5.73 0.62 -7.13
C ALA A 51 4.75 0.04 -8.15
N LYS A 52 4.80 0.42 -9.43
CA LYS A 52 3.79 0.05 -10.45
C LYS A 52 3.57 -1.47 -10.57
N ASN A 53 4.61 -2.26 -10.33
CA ASN A 53 4.58 -3.73 -10.39
C ASN A 53 4.35 -4.40 -9.03
N SER A 54 4.26 -3.61 -7.95
CA SER A 54 4.10 -4.10 -6.59
C SER A 54 2.65 -4.48 -6.30
N ARG A 55 2.46 -5.52 -5.48
CA ARG A 55 1.12 -5.86 -4.96
C ARG A 55 0.58 -4.70 -4.12
N GLY A 56 -0.70 -4.39 -4.28
CA GLY A 56 -1.33 -3.27 -3.55
C GLY A 56 -1.25 -1.92 -4.25
N TYR A 57 -0.42 -1.77 -5.30
CA TYR A 57 -0.30 -0.50 -6.05
C TYR A 57 -1.64 0.00 -6.59
N SER A 58 -2.39 -0.86 -7.28
CA SER A 58 -3.71 -0.49 -7.82
C SER A 58 -4.69 -0.08 -6.72
N SER A 59 -4.63 -0.72 -5.55
CA SER A 59 -5.46 -0.35 -4.39
C SER A 59 -5.07 1.02 -3.84
N ALA A 60 -3.78 1.30 -3.72
CA ALA A 60 -3.26 2.59 -3.26
C ALA A 60 -3.64 3.74 -4.22
N VAL A 61 -3.47 3.53 -5.52
CA VAL A 61 -3.86 4.53 -6.54
C VAL A 61 -5.36 4.79 -6.52
N ARG A 62 -6.18 3.74 -6.40
CA ARG A 62 -7.64 3.90 -6.29
C ARG A 62 -8.01 4.69 -5.05
N PHE A 63 -7.43 4.37 -3.89
CA PHE A 63 -7.65 5.10 -2.65
C PHE A 63 -7.31 6.59 -2.79
N LEU A 64 -6.17 6.92 -3.41
CA LEU A 64 -5.80 8.32 -3.67
C LEU A 64 -6.82 9.02 -4.58
N LYS A 65 -7.26 8.37 -5.66
CA LYS A 65 -8.27 8.94 -6.58
C LYS A 65 -9.60 9.22 -5.87
N GLU A 66 -10.04 8.30 -5.02
CA GLU A 66 -11.28 8.45 -4.24
C GLU A 66 -11.16 9.60 -3.23
N ARG A 67 -9.99 9.79 -2.62
CA ARG A 67 -9.74 10.83 -1.61
C ARG A 67 -9.51 12.22 -2.20
N LEU A 68 -8.87 12.30 -3.37
CA LEU A 68 -8.62 13.57 -4.06
C LEU A 68 -9.84 14.07 -4.84
N GLY A 69 -10.89 13.23 -4.95
CA GLY A 69 -12.11 13.53 -5.69
C GLY A 69 -11.89 13.59 -7.21
N PRO A 70 -12.96 13.63 -8.01
CA PRO A 70 -12.82 14.04 -9.41
C PRO A 70 -12.28 15.46 -9.44
N SER A 71 -11.28 15.73 -10.30
CA SER A 71 -10.93 17.10 -10.66
C SER A 71 -12.17 17.74 -11.28
N THR A 72 -12.91 18.52 -10.51
CA THR A 72 -13.90 19.45 -11.04
C THR A 72 -13.12 20.50 -11.82
N VAL A 73 -12.99 20.27 -13.13
CA VAL A 73 -12.59 21.27 -14.11
C VAL A 73 -13.83 22.04 -14.51
#